data_AF-A0A2D6QFG3-F1
#
_entry.id   AF-A0A2D6QFG3-F1
#
_cell.length_a   1.000
_cell.length_b   1.000
_cell.length_c   1.000
_cell.angle_alpha   90.00
_cell.angle_beta   90.00
_cell.angle_gamma   90.00
#
_symmetry.space_group_name_H-M   'P 1'
#
loop_
_entity.id
_entity.type
_entity.pdbx_description
1 polymer ?
#
loop_
_entity_poly.entity_id
_entity_poly.type
_entity_poly.pdbx_seq_one_letter_code
_entity_poly.pdbx_strand_id
1 'polypeptide(L)' 'MRFLERLHERNEYYIASHHPLRETILNQTGVRESLRMQFLNRVWNAANRLLGGSDPWEPT' A
#
# COMPACT_ATOMS: atom_id res chain seq x y z
N MET A 1 -10.04 0.35 -6.03
CA MET A 1 -9.60 -0.77 -5.15
C MET A 1 -8.45 -1.56 -5.77
N ARG A 2 -8.55 -1.97 -7.04
CA ARG A 2 -7.52 -2.73 -7.80
C ARG A 2 -6.06 -2.29 -7.60
N PHE A 3 -5.75 -0.98 -7.61
CA PHE A 3 -4.37 -0.51 -7.45
C PHE A 3 -3.82 -0.72 -6.03
N LEU A 4 -4.67 -0.57 -5.01
CA LEU A 4 -4.28 -0.76 -3.62
C LEU A 4 -4.01 -2.23 -3.32
N GLU A 5 -4.85 -3.13 -3.87
CA GLU A 5 -4.67 -4.58 -3.79
C GLU A 5 -3.36 -5.02 -4.46
N ARG A 6 -3.09 -4.57 -5.69
CA ARG A 6 -1.84 -4.88 -6.39
C ARG A 6 -0.60 -4.35 -5.67
N LEU A 7 -0.72 -3.17 -5.04
CA LEU A 7 0.35 -2.62 -4.22
C LEU A 7 0.60 -3.49 -2.98
N HIS A 8 -0.46 -3.95 -2.32
CA HIS A 8 -0.37 -4.88 -1.19
C HIS A 8 0.31 -6.18 -1.61
N GLU A 9 -0.18 -6.85 -2.65
CA GLU A 9 0.39 -8.11 -3.17
C GLU A 9 1.88 -7.98 -3.51
N ARG A 10 2.27 -6.89 -4.18
CA ARG A 10 3.69 -6.63 -4.51
C ARG A 10 4.53 -6.46 -3.25
N ASN A 11 4.03 -5.73 -2.26
CA ASN A 11 4.75 -5.52 -1.01
C ASN A 11 4.92 -6.84 -0.24
N GLU A 12 3.88 -7.68 -0.19
CA GLU A 12 3.97 -9.02 0.39
C GLU A 12 4.99 -9.90 -0.35
N TYR A 13 4.98 -9.86 -1.69
CA TYR A 13 5.95 -10.58 -2.50
C TYR A 13 7.39 -10.13 -2.20
N TYR A 14 7.67 -8.83 -2.10
CA TYR A 14 8.99 -8.31 -1.74
C TYR A 14 9.44 -8.74 -0.34
N ILE A 15 8.52 -8.81 0.62
CA ILE A 15 8.84 -9.28 1.97
C ILE A 15 9.16 -10.78 1.96
N ALA A 16 8.30 -11.59 1.33
CA ALA A 16 8.44 -13.04 1.29
C ALA A 16 9.68 -13.50 0.51
N SER A 17 10.02 -12.80 -0.58
CA SER A 17 11.18 -13.10 -1.42
C SER A 17 12.52 -12.60 -0.87
N HIS A 18 12.55 -11.99 0.33
CA HIS A 18 13.75 -11.35 0.91
C HIS A 18 14.37 -10.30 -0.03
N HIS A 19 13.51 -9.59 -0.77
CA HIS A 19 13.95 -8.49 -1.63
C HIS A 19 14.67 -7.41 -0.80
N PRO A 20 15.67 -6.68 -1.35
CA PRO A 20 16.38 -5.63 -0.61
C PRO A 20 15.48 -4.57 0.03
N LEU A 21 14.28 -4.35 -0.51
CA LEU A 21 13.29 -3.41 0.00
C LEU A 21 12.47 -3.94 1.18
N ARG A 22 12.58 -5.22 1.53
CA ARG A 22 11.81 -5.87 2.60
C ARG A 22 11.84 -5.06 3.89
N GLU A 23 13.03 -4.74 4.37
CA GLU A 23 13.22 -4.08 5.67
C GLU A 23 12.56 -2.69 5.67
N THR A 24 12.73 -1.96 4.57
CA THR A 24 12.08 -0.67 4.34
C THR A 24 10.56 -0.79 4.38
N ILE A 25 9.98 -1.76 3.68
CA ILE A 25 8.53 -1.98 3.64
C ILE A 25 8.00 -2.33 5.03
N LEU A 26 8.67 -3.22 5.76
CA LEU A 26 8.26 -3.59 7.12
C LEU A 26 8.31 -2.39 8.07
N ASN A 27 9.38 -1.59 8.01
CA ASN A 27 9.55 -0.42 8.88
C ASN A 27 8.55 0.70 8.58
N GLN A 28 8.17 0.89 7.32
CA GLN A 28 7.25 1.96 6.91
C GLN A 28 5.78 1.58 7.05
N THR A 29 5.43 0.32 6.78
CA THR A 29 4.04 -0.12 6.66
C THR A 29 3.58 -1.02 7.80
N GLY A 30 4.51 -1.67 8.50
CA GLY A 30 4.24 -2.52 9.66
C GLY A 30 4.76 -3.96 9.53
N VAL A 31 5.13 -4.54 10.67
CA VAL A 31 5.73 -5.89 10.74
C VAL A 31 4.74 -7.02 10.45
N ARG A 32 3.45 -6.80 10.72
CA ARG A 32 2.35 -7.75 10.44
C ARG A 32 1.58 -7.32 9.20
N GLU A 33 1.12 -8.27 8.39
CA GLU A 33 0.34 -8.01 7.17
C GLU A 33 -0.89 -7.14 7.45
N SER A 34 -1.61 -7.42 8.54
CA SER A 34 -2.78 -6.63 8.95
C SER A 34 -2.44 -5.17 9.25
N LEU A 35 -1.24 -4.86 9.74
CA LEU A 35 -0.79 -3.48 9.95
C LEU A 35 -0.48 -2.80 8.61
N ARG A 36 0.08 -3.54 7.65
CA ARG A 36 0.37 -3.02 6.30
C ARG A 36 -0.91 -2.69 5.54
N MET A 37 -1.92 -3.55 5.61
CA MET A 37 -3.24 -3.27 5.05
C MET A 37 -3.88 -2.04 5.72
N GLN A 38 -3.81 -1.93 7.05
CA GLN A 38 -4.31 -0.75 7.77
C GLN A 38 -3.57 0.53 7.35
N PHE A 39 -2.24 0.46 7.20
CA PHE A 39 -1.44 1.58 6.72
C PHE A 39 -1.89 2.04 5.33
N LEU A 40 -2.04 1.11 4.39
CA LEU A 40 -2.47 1.39 3.01
C LEU A 40 -3.86 2.05 2.98
N ASN A 41 -4.83 1.49 3.72
CA ASN A 41 -6.17 2.08 3.83
C ASN A 41 -6.14 3.48 4.46
N ARG A 42 -5.32 3.69 5.50
CA ARG A 42 -5.19 5.00 6.15
C ARG A 42 -4.65 6.05 5.19
N VAL A 43 -3.59 5.74 4.45
CA VAL A 43 -2.97 6.66 3.49
C VAL A 43 -3.94 6.95 2.33
N TRP A 44 -4.61 5.92 1.81
CA TRP A 44 -5.63 6.07 0.77
C TRP A 44 -6.77 6.98 1.22
N ASN A 45 -7.35 6.73 2.40
CA ASN A 45 -8.44 7.55 2.93
C ASN A 45 -8.01 9.00 3.18
N ALA A 46 -6.76 9.21 3.65
CA ALA A 46 -6.21 10.55 3.81
C ALA A 46 -6.07 11.26 2.45
N ALA A 47 -5.52 10.58 1.43
CA ALA A 47 -5.38 11.13 0.09
C ALA A 47 -6.75 11.47 -0.54
N ASN A 48 -7.73 10.57 -0.45
CA ASN A 48 -9.08 10.82 -0.95
C ASN A 48 -9.75 12.01 -0.27
N ARG A 49 -9.55 12.17 1.04
CA ARG A 49 -10.06 13.32 1.79
C ARG A 49 -9.41 14.63 1.35
N LEU A 50 -8.12 14.61 1.05
CA LEU A 50 -7.37 15.79 0.61
C LEU A 50 -7.70 16.18 -0.83
N LEU A 51 -7.87 15.20 -1.72
CA LEU A 51 -8.09 15.40 -3.17
C LEU A 51 -9.58 15.52 -3.55
N GLY A 52 -10.48 15.55 -2.55
CA GLY A 52 -11.91 15.77 -2.76
C GLY A 52 -12.65 14.61 -3.44
N GLY A 53 -12.07 13.41 -3.48
CA GLY A 53 -12.68 12.24 -4.12
C GLY A 53 -12.79 12.31 -5.65
N SER A 54 -12.11 13.27 -6.28
CA SER A 54 -12.12 13.49 -7.73
C SER A 54 -11.42 12.32 -8.46
N ASP A 55 -12.07 11.83 -9.53
CA ASP A 55 -11.70 10.70 -10.38
C ASP A 55 -10.30 10.12 -10.17
N PRO A 56 -10.19 8.88 -9.61
CA PRO A 56 -8.92 8.20 -9.49
C PRO A 56 -8.28 8.10 -10.86
N TRP A 57 -7.03 8.54 -10.99
CA TRP A 57 -6.28 8.37 -12.23
C TRP A 57 -6.31 6.90 -12.67
N GLU A 58 -6.71 6.66 -13.91
CA GLU A 58 -6.63 5.37 -14.58
C GLU A 58 -5.72 5.50 -15.81
N PRO A 59 -4.71 4.63 -15.98
CA PRO A 59 -3.93 4.57 -17.21
C PRO A 59 -4.79 4.04 -18.35
N THR A 60 -4.70 4.69 -19.51
CA THR A 60 -5.25 4.24 -20.80
C THR A 60 -4.57 2.99 -21.32
#